data_AF-A0A5B0PS95-F1
#
_entry.id   AF-A0A5B0PS95-F1
#
_cell.length_a   1.000
_cell.length_b   1.000
_cell.length_c   1.000
_cell.angle_alpha   90.00
_cell.angle_beta   90.00
_cell.angle_gamma   90.00
#
_symmetry.space_group_name_H-M   'P 1'
#
loop_
_entity.id
_entity.type
_entity.pdbx_description
1 polymer ?
#
loop_
_entity_poly.entity_id
_entity_poly.type
_entity_poly.pdbx_seq_one_letter_code
_entity_poly.pdbx_strand_id
1 'polypeptide(L)'
;MRNIFENPTTVQFNHRVLGTLTFISSLSWAVFIEKNKHLVPRSTLNLSRLIALVASNQVGLGIATLVYLVPTNLALLHQANSLLLLSVSLSPDSPSVDLVLLPSNLFINILKLCFINLKPLEISSSFLLPPL
;
A
#
# COMPACT_ATOMS: atom_id res chain seq x y z
N MET A 1 -2.56 10.18 28.54
CA MET A 1 -2.33 9.55 27.22
C MET A 1 -0.85 9.26 27.04
N ARG A 2 -0.35 8.15 27.58
CA ARG A 2 1.09 7.86 27.65
C ARG A 2 1.41 6.48 27.05
N ASN A 3 0.78 6.18 25.91
CA ASN A 3 0.89 4.86 25.28
C ASN A 3 0.46 4.82 23.79
N ILE A 4 0.50 5.96 23.09
CA ILE A 4 0.00 6.05 21.69
C ILE A 4 1.01 5.45 20.70
N PHE A 5 2.30 5.50 21.04
CA PHE A 5 3.41 4.99 20.20
C PHE A 5 4.16 3.82 20.83
N GLU A 6 3.98 3.58 22.13
CA GLU A 6 4.68 2.54 22.88
C GLU A 6 3.89 1.23 22.89
N ASN A 7 2.56 1.30 22.75
CA ASN A 7 1.71 0.12 22.66
C ASN A 7 1.64 -0.38 21.21
N PRO A 8 2.15 -1.59 20.91
CA PRO A 8 2.16 -2.12 19.54
C PRO A 8 0.74 -2.24 18.96
N THR A 9 -0.27 -2.56 19.78
CA THR A 9 -1.67 -2.67 19.33
C THR A 9 -2.22 -1.30 18.94
N THR A 10 -1.93 -0.27 19.72
CA THR A 10 -2.37 1.11 19.43
C THR A 10 -1.68 1.64 18.18
N VAL A 11 -0.37 1.39 18.02
CA VAL A 11 0.38 1.77 16.82
C VAL A 11 -0.21 1.14 15.57
N GLN A 12 -0.51 -0.16 15.61
CA GLN A 12 -1.12 -0.88 14.48
C GLN A 12 -2.53 -0.37 14.16
N PHE A 13 -3.33 -0.07 15.19
CA PHE A 13 -4.65 0.54 15.01
C PHE A 13 -4.55 1.90 14.34
N ASN A 14 -3.70 2.80 14.85
CA ASN A 14 -3.47 4.12 14.27
C ASN A 14 -2.98 4.04 12.84
N HIS A 15 -2.03 3.14 12.55
CA HIS A 15 -1.55 2.90 11.19
C HIS A 15 -2.67 2.47 10.23
N ARG A 16 -3.56 1.56 10.65
CA ARG A 16 -4.73 1.13 9.86
C ARG A 16 -5.69 2.28 9.58
N VAL A 17 -6.00 3.08 10.60
CA VAL A 17 -6.89 4.24 10.46
C VAL A 17 -6.27 5.26 9.49
N LEU A 18 -5.00 5.61 9.67
CA LEU A 18 -4.28 6.53 8.78
C LEU A 18 -4.24 5.99 7.34
N GLY A 19 -3.87 4.72 7.15
CA GLY A 19 -3.82 4.12 5.81
C GLY A 19 -5.18 4.10 5.12
N THR A 20 -6.27 3.82 5.86
CA THR A 20 -7.64 3.82 5.32
C THR A 20 -8.08 5.23 4.92
N LEU A 21 -7.82 6.22 5.77
CA LEU A 21 -8.14 7.62 5.48
C LEU A 21 -7.34 8.15 4.28
N THR A 22 -6.05 7.84 4.19
CA THR A 22 -5.23 8.21 3.04
C THR A 22 -5.79 7.60 1.75
N PHE A 23 -6.10 6.30 1.75
CA PHE A 23 -6.65 5.63 0.57
C PHE A 23 -7.98 6.24 0.11
N ILE A 24 -8.93 6.45 1.04
CA ILE A 24 -10.23 7.04 0.73
C ILE A 24 -10.07 8.48 0.22
N SER A 25 -9.20 9.27 0.83
CA SER A 25 -8.93 10.66 0.43
C SER A 25 -8.32 10.72 -0.98
N SER A 26 -7.30 9.91 -1.26
CA SER A 26 -6.67 9.81 -2.58
C SER A 26 -7.65 9.39 -3.67
N LEU A 27 -8.52 8.40 -3.40
CA LEU A 27 -9.52 7.94 -4.36
C LEU A 27 -10.61 9.00 -4.59
N SER A 28 -11.09 9.62 -3.52
CA SER A 28 -12.08 10.69 -3.58
C SER A 28 -11.56 11.89 -4.37
N TRP A 29 -10.30 12.25 -4.18
CA TRP A 29 -9.62 13.29 -4.95
C TRP A 29 -9.53 12.94 -6.43
N ALA A 30 -9.11 11.72 -6.77
CA ALA A 30 -9.05 11.28 -8.16
C ALA A 30 -10.42 11.32 -8.84
N VAL A 31 -11.48 10.85 -8.16
CA VAL A 31 -12.86 10.93 -8.66
C VAL A 31 -13.32 12.37 -8.84
N PHE A 32 -13.02 13.25 -7.88
CA PHE A 32 -13.36 14.67 -7.96
C PHE A 32 -12.67 15.35 -9.16
N ILE A 33 -11.38 15.10 -9.34
CA ILE A 33 -10.61 15.64 -10.46
C ILE A 33 -11.09 15.09 -11.80
N GLU A 34 -11.43 13.80 -11.88
CA GLU A 34 -11.95 13.18 -13.10
C GLU A 34 -13.32 13.77 -13.52
N LYS A 35 -14.19 14.04 -12.55
CA LYS A 35 -15.47 14.73 -12.79
C LYS A 35 -15.28 16.16 -13.31
N ASN A 36 -14.26 16.85 -12.82
CA ASN A 36 -13.93 18.23 -13.17
C ASN A 36 -12.78 18.35 -14.19
N LYS A 37 -12.51 17.29 -14.96
CA LYS A 37 -11.34 17.19 -15.87
C LYS A 37 -11.20 18.31 -16.90
N HIS A 38 -12.29 19.03 -17.19
CA HIS A 38 -12.31 20.16 -18.12
C HIS A 38 -11.88 21.49 -17.47
N LEU A 39 -11.88 21.56 -16.13
CA LEU A 39 -11.51 22.74 -15.36
C LEU A 39 -10.07 22.70 -14.83
N VAL A 40 -9.38 21.56 -14.99
CA VAL A 40 -8.05 21.33 -14.45
C VAL A 40 -7.02 21.07 -15.56
N PRO A 41 -5.74 21.43 -15.35
CA PRO A 41 -4.67 21.05 -16.26
C PRO A 41 -4.55 19.53 -16.39
N ARG A 42 -4.10 19.07 -17.56
CA ARG A 42 -3.83 17.63 -17.80
C ARG A 42 -2.80 17.05 -16.83
N SER A 43 -1.85 17.86 -16.37
CA SER A 43 -0.86 17.46 -15.36
C SER A 43 -1.53 17.07 -14.03
N THR A 44 -2.47 17.88 -13.53
CA THR A 44 -3.24 17.59 -12.31
C THR A 44 -4.09 16.33 -12.44
N LEU A 45 -4.69 16.10 -13.62
CA LEU A 45 -5.45 14.88 -13.91
C LEU A 45 -4.56 13.64 -13.89
N ASN A 46 -3.38 13.70 -14.51
CA ASN A 46 -2.44 12.58 -14.52
C ASN A 46 -1.89 12.31 -13.12
N LEU A 47 -1.59 13.37 -12.36
CA LEU A 47 -1.13 13.27 -10.98
C LEU A 47 -2.18 12.65 -10.07
N SER A 48 -3.46 13.06 -10.17
CA SER A 48 -4.51 12.50 -9.32
C SER A 48 -4.72 11.00 -9.57
N ARG A 49 -4.67 10.57 -10.83
CA ARG A 49 -4.68 9.15 -11.23
C ARG A 49 -3.46 8.40 -10.69
N LEU A 50 -2.28 9.02 -10.77
CA LEU A 50 -1.05 8.45 -10.23
C LEU A 50 -1.14 8.23 -8.71
N ILE A 51 -1.55 9.24 -7.95
CA ILE A 51 -1.72 9.16 -6.50
C ILE A 51 -2.71 8.04 -6.14
N ALA A 52 -3.84 7.93 -6.85
CA ALA A 52 -4.80 6.85 -6.63
C ALA A 52 -4.21 5.46 -6.92
N LEU A 53 -3.39 5.33 -7.97
CA LEU A 53 -2.71 4.07 -8.30
C LEU A 53 -1.70 3.67 -7.22
N VAL A 54 -0.84 4.60 -6.79
CA VAL A 54 0.18 4.33 -5.75
C VAL A 54 -0.49 4.05 -4.40
N ALA A 55 -1.57 4.74 -4.06
CA ALA A 55 -2.36 4.47 -2.86
C ALA A 55 -3.02 3.08 -2.90
N SER A 56 -3.50 2.64 -4.07
CA SER A 56 -4.05 1.29 -4.25
C SER A 56 -2.97 0.22 -4.05
N ASN A 57 -1.77 0.43 -4.61
CA ASN A 57 -0.62 -0.45 -4.37
C ASN A 57 -0.22 -0.47 -2.89
N GLN A 58 -0.31 0.65 -2.17
CA GLN A 58 0.00 0.71 -0.73
C GLN A 58 -0.89 -0.24 0.06
N VAL A 59 -2.20 -0.21 -0.20
CA VAL A 59 -3.17 -1.09 0.45
C VAL A 59 -2.93 -2.55 0.05
N GLY A 60 -2.71 -2.82 -1.25
CA GLY A 60 -2.42 -4.16 -1.75
C GLY A 60 -1.18 -4.79 -1.10
N LEU A 61 -0.08 -4.02 -1.00
CA LEU A 61 1.14 -4.45 -0.31
C LEU A 61 0.91 -4.66 1.19
N GLY A 62 0.10 -3.80 1.84
CA GLY A 62 -0.23 -3.94 3.26
C GLY A 62 -1.08 -5.16 3.57
N ILE A 63 -1.96 -5.56 2.66
CA ILE A 63 -2.71 -6.83 2.77
C ILE A 63 -1.76 -8.01 2.51
N ALA A 64 -0.90 -7.90 1.48
CA ALA A 64 0.04 -8.96 1.14
C ALA A 64 1.02 -9.25 2.30
N THR A 65 1.50 -8.23 3.01
CA THR A 65 2.35 -8.47 4.20
C THR A 65 1.61 -9.26 5.28
N LEU A 66 0.30 -9.06 5.48
CA LEU A 66 -0.48 -9.84 6.43
C LEU A 66 -0.68 -11.29 5.96
N VAL A 67 -1.03 -11.49 4.69
CA VAL A 67 -1.28 -12.83 4.11
C VAL A 67 -0.01 -13.70 4.14
N TYR A 68 1.17 -13.09 3.95
CA TYR A 68 2.44 -13.80 3.88
C TYR A 68 3.27 -13.80 5.17
N LEU A 69 2.68 -13.45 6.32
CA LEU A 69 3.37 -13.42 7.62
C LEU A 69 4.59 -12.47 7.63
N VAL A 70 4.43 -11.30 7.03
CA VAL A 70 5.37 -10.18 7.02
C VAL A 70 6.76 -10.57 6.50
N PRO A 71 6.89 -11.05 5.25
CA PRO A 71 8.20 -11.29 4.68
C PRO A 71 8.92 -9.95 4.48
N THR A 72 10.21 -9.91 4.82
CA THR A 72 11.02 -8.67 4.84
C THR A 72 10.95 -7.90 3.53
N ASN A 73 10.99 -8.60 2.40
CA ASN A 73 10.92 -8.00 1.08
C ASN A 73 9.59 -7.24 0.85
N LEU A 74 8.44 -7.80 1.22
CA LEU A 74 7.15 -7.10 1.10
C LEU A 74 7.03 -5.95 2.09
N ALA A 75 7.54 -6.12 3.30
CA ALA A 75 7.53 -5.07 4.30
C ALA A 75 8.33 -3.85 3.83
N LEU A 76 9.52 -4.06 3.25
CA LEU A 76 10.35 -3.00 2.69
C LEU A 76 9.67 -2.30 1.51
N LEU A 77 9.03 -3.06 0.62
CA LEU A 77 8.29 -2.47 -0.50
C LEU A 77 7.09 -1.67 -0.03
N HIS A 78 6.36 -2.15 0.97
CA HIS A 78 5.25 -1.42 1.56
C HIS A 78 5.72 -0.09 2.18
N GLN A 79 6.87 -0.08 2.85
CA GLN A 79 7.46 1.15 3.38
C GLN A 79 7.94 2.09 2.25
N ALA A 80 8.64 1.56 1.24
CA ALA A 80 9.12 2.34 0.11
C ALA A 80 7.96 2.95 -0.71
N ASN A 81 6.87 2.20 -0.92
CA ASN A 81 5.68 2.70 -1.60
C ASN A 81 4.96 3.79 -0.77
N SER A 82 5.02 3.72 0.56
CA SER A 82 4.50 4.81 1.43
C SER A 82 5.28 6.10 1.23
N LEU A 83 6.60 6.02 1.11
CA LEU A 83 7.45 7.18 0.84
C LEU A 83 7.17 7.74 -0.55
N LEU A 84 7.02 6.87 -1.57
CA LEU A 84 6.65 7.28 -2.91
C LEU A 84 5.28 8.01 -2.92
N LEU A 85 4.26 7.45 -2.25
CA LEU A 85 2.95 8.06 -2.14
C LEU A 85 3.03 9.46 -1.53
N LEU A 86 3.82 9.60 -0.47
CA LEU A 86 4.04 10.87 0.21
C LEU A 86 4.77 11.88 -0.71
N SER A 87 5.86 11.46 -1.36
CA SER A 87 6.65 12.31 -2.25
C SER A 87 5.83 12.83 -3.42
N VAL A 88 5.06 11.96 -4.09
CA VAL A 88 4.20 12.36 -5.22
C VAL A 88 3.09 13.30 -4.78
N SER A 89 2.57 13.13 -3.55
CA SER A 89 1.53 14.01 -3.02
C SER A 89 2.05 15.40 -2.63
N LEU A 90 3.30 15.52 -2.14
CA LEU A 90 3.89 16.80 -1.74
C LEU A 90 4.61 17.53 -2.88
N SER A 91 5.30 16.80 -3.76
CA SER A 91 6.15 17.36 -4.81
C SER A 91 5.70 16.84 -6.17
N PRO A 92 4.63 17.40 -6.74
CA PRO A 92 4.03 16.93 -7.98
C PRO A 92 4.95 17.09 -9.21
N ASP A 93 6.01 17.89 -9.09
CA ASP A 93 7.00 18.15 -10.13
C ASP A 93 8.03 17.02 -10.32
N SER A 94 7.96 15.94 -9.53
CA SER A 94 8.95 14.85 -9.56
C SER A 94 8.27 13.51 -9.28
N PRO A 95 7.89 12.75 -10.33
CA PRO A 95 8.83 11.72 -10.77
C PRO A 95 8.80 11.43 -12.27
N SER A 96 9.96 11.07 -12.83
CA SER A 96 10.03 10.36 -14.11
C SER A 96 9.09 9.16 -14.08
N VAL A 97 8.24 9.04 -15.09
CA VAL A 97 7.21 7.97 -15.25
C VAL A 97 7.80 6.57 -15.03
N ASP A 98 9.10 6.40 -15.24
CA ASP A 98 9.86 5.17 -15.04
C ASP A 98 9.90 4.68 -13.59
N LEU A 99 9.99 5.57 -12.59
CA LEU A 99 9.96 5.17 -11.16
C LEU A 99 8.54 4.77 -10.70
N VAL A 100 7.53 5.20 -11.45
CA VAL A 100 6.09 5.04 -11.19
C VAL A 100 5.49 3.81 -11.88
N LEU A 101 5.97 3.46 -13.07
CA LEU A 101 5.61 2.20 -13.71
C LEU A 101 6.34 1.02 -13.07
N LEU A 102 7.49 1.29 -12.43
CA LEU A 102 8.23 0.33 -11.64
C LEU A 102 7.31 -0.39 -10.63
N PRO A 103 6.56 0.25 -9.71
CA PRO A 103 5.72 -0.45 -8.75
C PRO A 103 4.58 -1.25 -9.40
N SER A 104 4.04 -0.93 -10.58
CA SER A 104 2.99 -1.77 -11.19
C SER A 104 3.54 -3.11 -11.71
N ASN A 105 4.64 -3.08 -12.46
CA ASN A 105 5.30 -4.27 -12.98
C ASN A 105 6.11 -4.99 -11.89
N LEU A 106 6.71 -4.25 -10.96
CA LEU A 106 7.38 -4.77 -9.78
C LEU A 106 6.38 -5.36 -8.80
N PHE A 107 5.18 -4.80 -8.61
CA PHE A 107 4.13 -5.42 -7.79
C PHE A 107 3.70 -6.73 -8.42
N ILE A 108 3.43 -6.77 -9.73
CA ILE A 108 3.10 -8.03 -10.43
C ILE A 108 4.26 -9.03 -10.35
N ASN A 109 5.50 -8.58 -10.57
CA ASN A 109 6.68 -9.46 -10.53
C ASN A 109 7.06 -9.90 -9.12
N ILE A 110 6.84 -9.08 -8.10
CA ILE A 110 7.11 -9.43 -6.70
C ILE A 110 5.99 -10.26 -6.13
N LEU A 111 4.73 -9.99 -6.48
CA LEU A 111 3.66 -10.96 -6.25
C LEU A 111 4.06 -12.27 -6.91
N LYS A 112 4.45 -12.32 -8.19
CA LYS A 112 4.92 -13.56 -8.83
C LYS A 112 6.10 -14.20 -8.10
N LEU A 113 7.15 -13.46 -7.75
CA LEU A 113 8.34 -13.98 -7.05
C LEU A 113 8.00 -14.47 -5.64
N CYS A 114 7.10 -13.80 -4.92
CA CYS A 114 6.60 -14.23 -3.62
C CYS A 114 5.68 -15.43 -3.75
N PHE A 115 4.68 -15.42 -4.63
CA PHE A 115 3.79 -16.58 -4.86
C PHE A 115 4.55 -17.82 -5.34
N ILE A 116 5.68 -17.67 -6.06
CA ILE A 116 6.51 -18.78 -6.54
C ILE A 116 7.46 -19.32 -5.45
N ASN A 117 8.00 -18.47 -4.56
CA ASN A 117 8.94 -18.90 -3.51
C ASN A 117 8.34 -19.06 -2.11
N LEU A 118 7.16 -18.51 -1.84
CA LEU A 118 6.44 -18.77 -0.60
C LEU A 118 5.72 -20.10 -0.76
N LYS A 119 6.24 -21.12 -0.07
CA LYS A 119 5.49 -22.35 0.15
C LYS A 119 4.09 -21.98 0.64
N PRO A 120 3.01 -22.49 0.02
CA PRO A 120 1.67 -22.32 0.56
C PRO A 120 1.65 -22.87 1.99
N LEU A 121 0.90 -22.18 2.84
CA LEU A 121 0.72 -22.51 4.24
C LEU A 121 0.27 -23.98 4.37
N GLU A 122 1.18 -24.90 4.72
CA GLU A 122 0.78 -26.17 5.31
C GLU A 122 0.20 -25.82 6.67
N ILE A 123 -1.13 -25.72 6.73
CA ILE A 123 -1.86 -25.66 7.99
C ILE A 123 -1.62 -27.02 8.66
N SER A 124 -0.54 -27.10 9.44
CA SER A 124 -0.26 -28.26 10.28
C SER A 124 -1.48 -28.47 11.17
N SER A 125 -2.19 -29.58 10.98
CA SER A 125 -3.36 -30.03 11.74
C SER A 125 -3.06 -30.34 13.21
N SER A 126 -1.91 -29.89 13.74
CA SER A 126 -1.43 -30.11 15.10
C SER A 126 -2.08 -29.19 16.14
N PHE A 127 -3.04 -28.33 15.77
CA PHE A 127 -3.74 -27.44 16.71
C PHE A 127 -5.15 -27.93 17.12
N LEU A 128 -5.57 -29.13 16.72
CA LEU A 128 -6.98 -29.54 16.86
C LEU A 128 -7.35 -30.48 18.00
N LEU A 129 -6.46 -30.90 18.91
CA LEU A 129 -6.90 -31.68 20.09
C LEU A 129 -6.06 -31.40 21.35
N PRO A 130 -6.64 -30.86 22.45
CA PRO A 130 -6.03 -31.03 23.77
C PRO A 130 -6.18 -32.50 24.22
N PRO A 131 -5.15 -33.09 24.85
CA PRO A 131 -5.26 -34.45 25.41
C PRO A 131 -6.25 -34.45 26.59
N LEU A 132 -7.11 -35.47 26.62
CA LEU A 132 -8.01 -35.82 27.73
C LEU A 132 -7.21 -36.23 28.98
#